data_AF-A0A9N9GCJ2-F1
#
_entry.id   AF-A0A9N9GCJ2-F1
#
_cell.length_a   1.000
_cell.length_b   1.000
_cell.length_c   1.000
_cell.angle_alpha   90.00
_cell.angle_beta   90.00
_cell.angle_gamma   90.00
#
_symmetry.space_group_name_H-M   'P 1'
#
loop_
_entity.id
_entity.type
_entity.pdbx_description
1 polymer ?
#
loop_
_entity_poly.entity_id
_entity_poly.type
_entity_poly.pdbx_seq_one_letter_code
_entity_poly.pdbx_strand_id
1 'polypeptide(L)'
;MKVGGYYLDKTVNTHVILSLHLRRFRKTLFLSTLTSYYDIKSGTIQMLFENSYIGKNPTKLACSFLVLKLNFAGLRTNSTFDVFNVNFHTIFNVSISDFMDHYQQELGHHFQVIDKSTDALRNFERLLNAVKWNDYKLYVFIDEYDA
;
A
#
# COMPACT_ATOMS: atom_id res chain seq x y z
N MET A 1 9.69 12.36 -15.47
CA MET A 1 9.77 13.76 -15.02
C MET A 1 10.19 13.74 -13.56
N LYS A 2 11.39 14.23 -13.23
CA LYS A 2 11.98 14.11 -11.88
C LYS A 2 11.45 15.26 -11.02
N VAL A 3 10.45 14.97 -10.19
CA VAL A 3 10.01 15.86 -9.10
C VAL A 3 10.51 15.22 -7.80
N GLY A 4 11.06 16.02 -6.90
CA GLY A 4 11.96 15.62 -5.81
C GLY A 4 11.73 14.24 -5.18
N GLY A 5 12.78 13.42 -5.15
CA GLY A 5 12.87 12.21 -4.32
C GLY A 5 12.06 10.99 -4.73
N TYR A 6 11.19 11.06 -5.75
CA TYR A 6 10.37 9.92 -6.15
C TYR A 6 11.05 9.08 -7.24
N TYR A 7 11.42 7.84 -6.90
CA TYR A 7 11.75 6.81 -7.89
C TYR A 7 10.45 6.18 -8.41
N LEU A 8 9.80 6.86 -9.36
CA LEU A 8 8.86 6.20 -10.29
C LEU A 8 9.70 5.66 -11.46
N ASP A 9 10.54 4.65 -11.20
CA ASP A 9 11.33 4.04 -12.27
C ASP A 9 10.51 2.97 -13.00
N LYS A 10 10.04 3.34 -14.20
CA LYS A 10 9.75 2.43 -15.33
C LYS A 10 8.79 1.25 -15.12
N THR A 11 7.75 1.38 -14.30
CA THR A 11 6.75 0.31 -14.06
C THR A 11 5.34 0.66 -14.57
N VAL A 12 5.23 1.21 -15.78
CA VAL A 12 3.93 1.55 -16.39
C VAL A 12 3.14 0.29 -16.84
N ASN A 13 3.73 -0.91 -16.75
CA ASN A 13 3.12 -2.17 -17.18
C ASN A 13 3.22 -3.33 -16.16
N THR A 14 3.43 -3.05 -14.87
CA THR A 14 3.50 -4.08 -13.82
C THR A 14 2.22 -4.12 -12.98
N HIS A 15 1.85 -5.31 -12.50
CA HIS A 15 0.70 -5.52 -11.60
C HIS A 15 0.90 -4.91 -10.21
N VAL A 16 2.12 -4.51 -9.87
CA VAL A 16 2.47 -3.90 -8.58
C VAL A 16 3.27 -2.62 -8.80
N ILE A 17 2.91 -1.56 -8.09
CA ILE A 17 3.68 -0.32 -7.96
C ILE A 17 4.16 -0.22 -6.51
N LEU A 18 5.41 0.16 -6.31
CA LEU A 18 6.02 0.35 -4.99
C LEU A 18 6.48 1.81 -4.84
N SER A 19 6.09 2.46 -3.75
CA SER A 19 6.56 3.79 -3.40
C SER A 19 7.18 3.85 -2.01
N LEU A 20 8.48 4.11 -1.97
CA LEU A 20 9.29 4.28 -0.77
C LEU A 20 9.36 5.76 -0.36
N HIS A 21 9.06 6.09 0.90
CA HIS A 21 9.17 7.47 1.41
C HIS A 21 10.04 7.62 2.67
N LEU A 22 11.10 8.45 2.61
CA LEU A 22 11.97 8.83 3.76
C LEU A 22 11.22 9.61 4.87
N ARG A 23 11.59 9.42 6.14
CA ARG A 23 10.97 10.09 7.30
C ARG A 23 11.35 11.58 7.34
N ARG A 24 10.47 12.50 6.92
CA ARG A 24 10.39 13.93 7.35
C ARG A 24 9.20 14.71 6.73
N PHE A 25 8.56 15.47 7.62
CA PHE A 25 7.48 16.49 7.54
C PHE A 25 6.71 16.74 6.22
N ARG A 26 5.37 16.77 6.35
CA ARG A 26 4.33 17.08 5.33
C ARG A 26 3.93 15.95 4.37
N LYS A 27 4.48 14.74 4.54
CA LYS A 27 4.13 13.57 3.70
C LYS A 27 2.76 12.97 4.00
N THR A 28 2.25 13.03 5.24
CA THR A 28 0.98 12.39 5.60
C THR A 28 -0.19 12.89 4.75
N LEU A 29 -0.29 14.21 4.55
CA LEU A 29 -1.34 14.78 3.69
C LEU A 29 -1.17 14.34 2.23
N PHE A 30 0.06 14.35 1.71
CA PHE A 30 0.35 13.92 0.35
C PHE A 30 0.08 12.42 0.13
N LEU A 31 0.45 11.56 1.07
CA LEU A 31 0.18 10.12 1.04
C LEU A 31 -1.31 9.83 1.14
N SER A 32 -2.03 10.56 2.01
CA SER A 32 -3.50 10.49 2.06
C SER A 32 -4.10 10.90 0.72
N THR A 33 -3.62 11.98 0.10
CA THR A 33 -4.05 12.40 -1.24
C THR A 33 -3.78 11.34 -2.30
N LEU A 34 -2.58 10.76 -2.35
CA LEU A 34 -2.25 9.71 -3.33
C LEU A 34 -3.06 8.43 -3.08
N THR A 35 -3.21 8.01 -1.82
CA THR A 35 -4.07 6.89 -1.46
C THR A 35 -5.48 7.16 -1.98
N SER A 36 -6.07 8.31 -1.62
CA SER A 36 -7.42 8.66 -2.03
C SER A 36 -7.59 8.84 -3.54
N TYR A 37 -6.50 9.08 -4.26
CA TYR A 37 -6.54 9.25 -5.71
C TYR A 37 -6.42 7.92 -6.47
N TYR A 38 -5.62 6.98 -5.96
CA TYR A 38 -5.36 5.70 -6.65
C TYR A 38 -6.25 4.56 -6.18
N ASP A 39 -6.75 4.62 -4.94
CA ASP A 39 -7.56 3.57 -4.34
C ASP A 39 -8.93 3.46 -5.02
N ILE A 40 -9.29 2.24 -5.42
CA ILE A 40 -10.60 1.93 -6.00
C ILE A 40 -11.76 2.25 -5.04
N LYS A 41 -11.54 2.17 -3.73
CA LYS A 41 -12.57 2.42 -2.70
C LYS A 41 -12.81 3.89 -2.42
N SER A 42 -12.04 4.79 -3.01
CA SER A 42 -12.19 6.24 -2.76
C SER A 42 -13.43 6.84 -3.41
N GLY A 43 -14.17 6.07 -4.22
CA GLY A 43 -15.57 6.30 -4.58
C GLY A 43 -15.83 7.45 -5.54
N THR A 44 -15.23 8.62 -5.31
CA THR A 44 -15.47 9.81 -6.12
C THR A 44 -14.25 10.75 -6.08
N ILE A 45 -13.29 10.53 -6.98
CA ILE A 45 -12.19 11.48 -7.23
C ILE A 45 -12.73 12.86 -7.57
N GLN A 46 -13.90 12.93 -8.23
CA GLN A 46 -14.59 14.18 -8.48
C GLN A 46 -14.80 14.91 -7.16
N MET A 47 -15.68 14.48 -6.24
CA MET A 47 -15.96 15.19 -4.98
C MET A 47 -14.72 15.63 -4.18
N LEU A 48 -13.68 14.78 -4.11
CA LEU A 48 -12.48 15.10 -3.34
C LEU A 48 -11.52 16.08 -4.05
N PHE A 49 -11.56 16.14 -5.38
CA PHE A 49 -10.59 16.88 -6.18
C PHE A 49 -11.22 17.81 -7.24
N GLU A 50 -12.53 18.11 -7.19
CA GLU A 50 -13.27 18.90 -8.20
C GLU A 50 -12.56 20.20 -8.58
N ASN A 51 -12.00 20.87 -7.58
CA ASN A 51 -11.33 22.17 -7.73
C ASN A 51 -9.82 22.05 -7.98
N SER A 52 -9.26 20.84 -7.95
CA SER A 52 -7.85 20.56 -8.19
C SER A 52 -7.56 20.22 -9.65
N TYR A 53 -6.32 20.44 -10.08
CA TYR A 53 -5.86 20.04 -11.41
C TYR A 53 -6.09 18.54 -11.67
N ILE A 54 -5.84 17.68 -10.67
CA ILE A 54 -5.97 16.22 -10.80
C ILE A 54 -7.41 15.70 -10.82
N GLY A 55 -8.38 16.48 -10.32
CA GLY A 55 -9.81 16.14 -10.45
C GLY A 55 -10.40 16.66 -11.74
N LYS A 56 -9.90 17.80 -12.27
CA LYS A 56 -10.27 18.31 -13.61
C LYS A 56 -9.61 17.53 -14.74
N ASN A 57 -8.44 16.93 -14.50
CA ASN A 57 -7.68 16.13 -15.45
C ASN A 57 -7.27 14.79 -14.82
N PRO A 58 -8.23 13.86 -14.58
CA PRO A 58 -7.92 12.57 -14.00
C PRO A 58 -7.02 11.76 -14.94
N THR A 59 -6.02 11.10 -14.36
CA THR A 59 -5.17 10.16 -15.08
C THR A 59 -5.91 8.84 -15.33
N LYS A 60 -5.47 8.04 -16.29
CA LYS A 60 -6.01 6.68 -16.53
C LYS A 60 -5.81 5.71 -15.35
N LEU A 61 -5.01 6.10 -14.36
CA LEU A 61 -4.65 5.30 -13.19
C LEU A 61 -5.46 5.68 -11.94
N ALA A 62 -6.28 6.74 -12.04
CA ALA A 62 -7.25 7.15 -11.03
C ALA A 62 -8.14 5.96 -10.62
N CYS A 63 -8.34 5.75 -9.31
CA CYS A 63 -9.19 4.68 -8.75
C CYS A 63 -8.98 3.31 -9.43
N SER A 64 -7.72 2.90 -9.62
CA SER A 64 -7.36 1.69 -10.37
C SER A 64 -6.53 0.68 -9.56
N PHE A 65 -6.22 0.98 -8.29
CA PHE A 65 -5.36 0.14 -7.46
C PHE A 65 -6.03 -0.25 -6.15
N LEU A 66 -5.70 -1.46 -5.68
CA LEU A 66 -5.80 -1.82 -4.27
C LEU A 66 -4.56 -1.26 -3.57
N VAL A 67 -4.72 -0.59 -2.44
CA VAL A 67 -3.63 0.12 -1.77
C VAL A 67 -3.23 -0.60 -0.49
N LEU A 68 -2.01 -1.10 -0.44
CA LEU A 68 -1.39 -1.65 0.77
C LEU A 68 -0.50 -0.59 1.43
N LYS A 69 -0.81 -0.25 2.68
CA LYS A 69 0.00 0.66 3.49
C LYS A 69 0.82 -0.14 4.49
N LEU A 70 2.13 -0.13 4.33
CA LEU A 70 3.08 -0.66 5.30
C LEU A 70 3.65 0.50 6.10
N ASN A 71 3.27 0.57 7.37
CA ASN A 71 3.77 1.57 8.31
C ASN A 71 4.64 0.89 9.35
N PHE A 72 5.93 1.23 9.35
CA PHE A 72 6.93 0.62 10.21
C PHE A 72 7.31 1.49 11.42
N ALA A 73 6.48 2.47 11.80
CA ALA A 73 6.71 3.38 12.93
C ALA A 73 6.95 2.71 14.28
N GLY A 74 6.51 1.46 14.44
CA GLY A 74 6.69 0.66 15.65
C GLY A 74 7.85 -0.34 15.60
N LEU A 75 8.64 -0.37 14.52
CA LEU A 75 9.76 -1.30 14.41
C LEU A 75 10.82 -1.01 15.48
N ARG A 76 11.16 -2.06 16.24
CA ARG A 76 12.19 -2.00 17.29
C ARG A 76 13.57 -2.22 16.67
N THR A 77 14.09 -1.21 15.99
CA THR A 77 15.37 -1.30 15.25
C THR A 77 16.59 -1.34 16.17
N ASN A 78 16.49 -0.82 17.40
CA ASN A 78 17.54 -0.84 18.42
C ASN A 78 17.47 -2.06 19.36
N SER A 79 16.90 -3.19 18.91
CA SER A 79 16.74 -4.41 19.71
C SER A 79 17.57 -5.57 19.15
N THR A 80 17.54 -6.74 19.81
CA THR A 80 18.19 -7.94 19.27
C THR A 80 17.51 -8.37 17.97
N PHE A 81 18.25 -9.05 17.09
CA PHE A 81 17.73 -9.54 15.82
C PHE A 81 16.43 -10.34 15.98
N ASP A 82 16.34 -11.20 17.00
CA ASP A 82 15.14 -12.01 17.26
C ASP A 82 13.92 -11.14 17.62
N VAL A 83 14.11 -10.12 18.46
CA VAL A 83 13.04 -9.20 18.84
C VAL A 83 12.60 -8.36 17.65
N PHE A 84 13.56 -7.90 16.84
CA PHE A 84 13.27 -7.20 15.59
C PHE A 84 12.47 -8.09 14.63
N ASN A 85 12.90 -9.33 14.40
CA ASN A 85 12.28 -10.23 13.45
C ASN A 85 10.82 -10.55 13.84
N VAL A 86 10.58 -10.87 15.12
CA VAL A 86 9.22 -11.10 15.63
C VAL A 86 8.35 -9.85 15.48
N ASN A 87 8.88 -8.67 15.82
CA ASN A 87 8.17 -7.41 15.69
C ASN A 87 7.83 -7.09 14.23
N PHE A 88 8.78 -7.29 13.32
CA PHE A 88 8.60 -7.11 11.88
C PHE A 88 7.48 -7.98 11.33
N HIS A 89 7.53 -9.29 11.59
CA HIS A 89 6.48 -10.21 11.16
C HIS A 89 5.12 -9.83 11.74
N THR A 90 5.08 -9.40 13.01
CA THR A 90 3.84 -8.96 13.67
C THR A 90 3.24 -7.75 12.97
N ILE A 91 4.02 -6.68 12.79
CA ILE A 91 3.54 -5.43 12.14
C ILE A 91 3.11 -5.70 10.70
N PHE A 92 3.90 -6.47 9.95
CA PHE A 92 3.58 -6.76 8.56
C PHE A 92 2.32 -7.62 8.41
N ASN A 93 2.15 -8.65 9.25
CA ASN A 93 0.94 -9.47 9.25
C ASN A 93 -0.32 -8.67 9.64
N VAL A 94 -0.19 -7.66 10.52
CA VAL A 94 -1.29 -6.74 10.81
C VAL A 94 -1.67 -5.97 9.55
N SER A 95 -0.71 -5.35 8.85
CA SER A 95 -1.00 -4.61 7.61
C SER A 95 -1.61 -5.50 6.51
N ILE A 96 -1.17 -6.76 6.38
CA ILE A 96 -1.72 -7.71 5.42
C ILE A 96 -3.16 -8.08 5.81
N SER A 97 -3.44 -8.37 7.09
CA SER A 97 -4.79 -8.64 7.58
C SER A 97 -5.74 -7.47 7.30
N ASP A 98 -5.33 -6.26 7.67
CA ASP A 98 -6.14 -5.05 7.49
C ASP A 98 -6.45 -4.81 6.00
N PHE A 99 -5.48 -5.06 5.11
CA PHE A 99 -5.69 -4.99 3.67
C PHE A 99 -6.72 -6.01 3.17
N MET A 100 -6.59 -7.28 3.59
CA MET A 100 -7.49 -8.34 3.16
C MET A 100 -8.92 -8.04 3.61
N ASP A 101 -9.09 -7.60 4.85
CA ASP A 101 -10.40 -7.21 5.40
C ASP A 101 -10.96 -5.98 4.68
N HIS A 102 -10.11 -4.98 4.42
CA HIS A 102 -10.52 -3.76 3.72
C HIS A 102 -11.02 -4.04 2.29
N TYR A 103 -10.38 -4.95 1.56
CA TYR A 103 -10.73 -5.30 0.17
C TYR A 103 -11.47 -6.63 0.04
N GLN A 104 -12.13 -7.11 1.10
CA GLN A 104 -12.81 -8.41 1.10
C GLN A 104 -13.80 -8.57 -0.06
N GLN A 105 -14.53 -7.49 -0.39
CA GLN A 105 -15.52 -7.50 -1.47
C GLN A 105 -14.86 -7.67 -2.84
N GLU A 106 -13.76 -6.98 -3.08
CA GLU A 106 -13.03 -7.03 -4.34
C GLU A 106 -12.21 -8.31 -4.51
N LEU A 107 -11.71 -8.85 -3.41
CA LEU A 107 -10.98 -10.11 -3.43
C LEU A 107 -11.92 -11.33 -3.63
N GLY A 108 -13.20 -11.19 -3.28
CA GLY A 108 -14.25 -12.19 -3.56
C GLY A 108 -13.87 -13.59 -3.09
N HIS A 109 -13.92 -14.57 -4.00
CA HIS A 109 -13.58 -15.96 -3.71
C HIS A 109 -12.10 -16.21 -3.39
N HIS A 110 -11.22 -15.24 -3.69
CA HIS A 110 -9.79 -15.32 -3.37
C HIS A 110 -9.44 -14.66 -2.03
N PHE A 111 -10.41 -14.05 -1.35
CA PHE A 111 -10.22 -13.57 0.03
C PHE A 111 -9.89 -14.75 0.96
N GLN A 112 -8.92 -14.52 1.85
CA GLN A 112 -8.51 -15.48 2.86
C GLN A 112 -8.22 -14.75 4.17
N VAL A 113 -8.67 -15.33 5.28
CA VAL A 113 -8.29 -14.84 6.62
C VAL A 113 -6.81 -15.13 6.84
N ILE A 114 -6.09 -14.10 7.26
CA ILE A 114 -4.65 -14.16 7.47
C ILE A 114 -4.35 -14.69 8.87
N ASP A 115 -3.59 -15.78 8.93
CA ASP A 115 -3.00 -16.26 10.18
C ASP A 115 -1.78 -15.41 10.53
N LYS A 116 -1.92 -14.53 11.53
CA LYS A 116 -0.87 -13.61 11.98
C LYS A 116 0.31 -14.31 12.67
N SER A 117 0.19 -15.60 13.01
CA SER A 117 1.28 -16.42 13.55
C SER A 117 2.17 -17.04 12.47
N THR A 118 1.70 -17.09 11.22
CA THR A 118 2.47 -17.56 10.07
C THR A 118 3.49 -16.49 9.64
N ASP A 119 4.58 -16.94 9.01
CA ASP A 119 5.57 -16.06 8.36
C ASP A 119 4.91 -15.00 7.46
N ALA A 120 5.30 -13.74 7.67
CA ALA A 120 4.71 -12.60 6.97
C ALA A 120 4.96 -12.61 5.46
N LEU A 121 6.08 -13.16 4.98
CA LEU A 121 6.35 -13.28 3.55
C LEU A 121 5.38 -14.28 2.91
N ARG A 122 5.08 -15.38 3.60
CA ARG A 122 4.07 -16.34 3.12
C ARG A 122 2.67 -15.73 3.05
N ASN A 123 2.31 -14.91 4.04
CA ASN A 123 1.04 -14.17 4.00
C ASN A 123 1.03 -13.10 2.91
N PHE A 124 2.19 -12.47 2.65
CA PHE A 124 2.32 -11.51 1.56
C PHE A 124 2.17 -12.17 0.19
N GLU A 125 2.74 -13.36 -0.02
CA GLU A 125 2.51 -14.15 -1.23
C GLU A 125 1.03 -14.49 -1.44
N ARG A 126 0.31 -14.84 -0.36
CA ARG A 126 -1.15 -15.07 -0.43
C ARG A 126 -1.90 -13.82 -0.87
N LEU A 127 -1.56 -12.67 -0.30
CA LEU A 127 -2.13 -11.38 -0.70
C LEU A 127 -1.85 -11.11 -2.19
N LEU A 128 -0.60 -11.26 -2.64
CA LEU A 128 -0.24 -11.03 -4.04
C LEU A 128 -1.01 -11.94 -5.00
N ASN A 129 -1.19 -13.21 -4.65
CA ASN A 129 -1.97 -14.15 -5.44
C ASN A 129 -3.45 -13.75 -5.48
N ALA A 130 -4.03 -13.37 -4.34
CA ALA A 130 -5.43 -12.93 -4.27
C ALA A 130 -5.68 -11.68 -5.13
N VAL A 131 -4.75 -10.72 -5.12
CA VAL A 131 -4.82 -9.53 -5.97
C VAL A 131 -4.70 -9.90 -7.46
N LYS A 132 -3.72 -10.74 -7.79
CA LYS A 132 -3.47 -11.16 -9.18
C LYS A 132 -4.63 -11.95 -9.78
N TRP A 133 -5.24 -12.86 -9.03
CA TRP A 133 -6.33 -13.70 -9.53
C TRP A 133 -7.63 -12.94 -9.80
N ASN A 134 -7.78 -11.76 -9.19
CA ASN A 134 -8.89 -10.85 -9.47
C ASN A 134 -8.52 -9.75 -10.49
N ASP A 135 -7.39 -9.88 -11.19
CA ASP A 135 -6.89 -8.91 -12.19
C ASP A 135 -6.74 -7.46 -11.68
N TYR A 136 -6.65 -7.27 -10.37
CA TYR A 136 -6.37 -5.97 -9.77
C TYR A 136 -4.88 -5.63 -9.79
N LYS A 137 -4.59 -4.33 -9.68
CA LYS A 137 -3.24 -3.82 -9.48
C LYS A 137 -3.04 -3.45 -8.02
N LEU A 138 -1.87 -3.77 -7.47
CA LEU A 138 -1.49 -3.43 -6.11
C LEU A 138 -0.60 -2.19 -6.10
N TYR A 139 -0.92 -1.23 -5.23
CA TYR A 139 -0.02 -0.14 -4.91
C TYR A 139 0.43 -0.26 -3.46
N VAL A 140 1.72 -0.52 -3.26
CA VAL A 140 2.35 -0.62 -1.94
C VAL A 140 2.98 0.71 -1.56
N PHE A 141 2.50 1.31 -0.47
CA PHE A 141 3.15 2.41 0.21
C PHE A 141 3.96 1.88 1.38
N ILE A 142 5.24 2.20 1.42
CA ILE A 142 6.10 1.92 2.57
C ILE A 142 6.47 3.25 3.23
N ASP A 143 6.08 3.40 4.48
CA ASP A 143 6.44 4.52 5.34
C ASP A 143 7.39 4.06 6.46
N GLU A 144 8.31 4.95 6.83
CA GLU A 144 9.26 4.78 7.95
C GLU A 144 10.20 3.56 7.84
N TYR A 145 10.88 3.40 6.71
CA TYR A 145 11.88 2.32 6.50
C TYR A 145 13.33 2.69 6.84
N ASP A 146 13.61 3.97 7.14
CA ASP A 146 14.93 4.43 7.56
C ASP A 146 14.94 4.63 9.08
N ALA A 147 15.44 3.63 9.79
CA ALA A 147 15.92 3.77 11.17
C ALA A 147 17.44 3.62 11.19
#